data_AF-A0A530LE82-F1
#
_entry.id   AF-A0A530LE82-F1
#
_cell.length_a   1.000
_cell.length_b   1.000
_cell.length_c   1.000
_cell.angle_alpha   90.00
_cell.angle_beta   90.00
_cell.angle_gamma   90.00
#
_symmetry.space_group_name_H-M   'P 1'
#
loop_
_entity.id
_entity.type
_entity.pdbx_description
1 polymer ?
#
loop_
_entity_poly.entity_id
_entity_poly.type
_entity_poly.pdbx_seq_one_letter_code
_entity_poly.pdbx_strand_id
1 'polypeptide(L)'
;IRSRALSDVDLIALIGRHGLPHARAIARRKDLNQTIADLIKVLERPTLVRSQQPEATANAASENAEVVAADASRQEASDAAAETVRRRLRSMMRAESGTAIGPFVEPQTYVKLRETALTGNAAFFQTALADALEVDFSTARTLTVSHNYTPLLAALRALDLSEDKAFLITAAIYPTEFPHPQAIRIFLDRYRLLHRDAALDRLRGWKADTVSKIVRKPGRVAANADLRKPNSADITATPKARRV
;
A
#
# COMPACT_ATOMS: atom_id res chain seq x y z
N ILE A 1 -17.52 -35.41 32.78
CA ILE A 1 -18.00 -34.45 31.76
C ILE A 1 -18.18 -33.12 32.47
N ARG A 2 -17.15 -32.25 32.46
CA ARG A 2 -17.18 -31.00 33.23
C ARG A 2 -17.76 -29.89 32.35
N SER A 3 -18.98 -29.49 32.67
CA SER A 3 -19.63 -28.29 32.18
C SER A 3 -18.74 -27.08 32.52
N ARG A 4 -18.10 -26.51 31.49
CA ARG A 4 -17.34 -25.27 31.63
C ARG A 4 -18.37 -24.14 31.68
N ALA A 5 -18.80 -23.77 32.89
CA ALA A 5 -19.56 -22.55 33.08
C ALA A 5 -18.74 -21.40 32.49
N LEU A 6 -19.25 -20.79 31.41
CA LEU A 6 -18.63 -19.62 30.78
C LEU A 6 -18.40 -18.57 31.87
N SER A 7 -17.16 -18.13 32.01
CA SER A 7 -16.79 -17.09 32.97
C SER A 7 -17.31 -15.73 32.50
N ASP A 8 -17.43 -14.76 33.42
CA ASP A 8 -17.85 -13.39 33.09
C ASP A 8 -16.99 -12.75 31.99
N VAL A 9 -15.69 -13.07 31.97
CA VAL A 9 -14.75 -12.62 30.94
C VAL A 9 -15.10 -13.22 29.56
N ASP A 10 -15.47 -14.50 29.53
CA ASP A 10 -15.88 -15.17 28.29
C ASP A 10 -17.19 -14.58 27.75
N LEU A 11 -18.11 -14.16 28.62
CA LEU A 11 -19.37 -13.51 28.22
C LEU A 11 -19.12 -12.14 27.58
N ILE A 12 -18.21 -11.34 28.14
CA ILE A 12 -17.82 -10.04 27.57
C ILE A 12 -17.16 -10.25 26.20
N ALA A 13 -16.25 -11.23 26.09
CA ALA A 13 -15.61 -11.57 24.83
C ALA A 13 -16.62 -12.05 23.77
N LEU A 14 -17.63 -12.83 24.18
CA LEU A 14 -18.71 -13.28 23.29
C LEU A 14 -19.54 -12.10 22.76
N ILE A 15 -19.86 -11.14 23.63
CA ILE A 15 -20.57 -9.90 23.25
C ILE A 15 -19.73 -9.07 22.28
N GLY A 16 -18.43 -8.90 22.55
CA GLY A 16 -17.54 -8.15 21.67
C GLY A 16 -17.38 -8.78 20.28
N ARG A 17 -17.36 -10.12 20.19
CA ARG A 17 -17.16 -10.85 18.93
C ARG A 17 -18.43 -11.01 18.09
N HIS A 18 -19.59 -11.16 18.74
CA HIS A 18 -20.84 -11.52 18.06
C HIS A 18 -21.97 -10.47 18.20
N GLY A 19 -21.72 -9.41 18.97
CA GLY A 19 -22.58 -8.24 19.05
C GLY A 19 -23.88 -8.42 19.84
N LEU A 20 -24.79 -7.46 19.61
CA LEU A 20 -26.08 -7.28 20.28
C LEU A 20 -26.99 -8.53 20.31
N PRO A 21 -27.07 -9.37 19.25
CA PRO A 21 -27.89 -10.59 19.30
C PRO A 21 -27.46 -11.56 20.40
N HIS A 22 -26.16 -11.67 20.66
CA HIS A 22 -25.61 -12.52 21.71
C HIS A 22 -25.69 -11.85 23.09
N ALA A 23 -25.54 -10.53 23.15
CA ALA A 23 -25.81 -9.75 24.36
C ALA A 23 -27.24 -9.99 24.89
N ARG A 24 -28.24 -9.95 24.01
CA ARG A 24 -29.65 -10.25 24.34
C ARG A 24 -29.86 -11.67 24.86
N ALA A 25 -29.13 -12.65 24.33
CA ALA A 25 -29.19 -14.03 24.80
C ALA A 25 -28.59 -14.17 26.21
N ILE A 26 -27.49 -13.47 26.49
CA ILE A 26 -26.82 -13.46 27.80
C ILE A 26 -27.68 -12.78 28.88
N ALA A 27 -28.39 -11.70 28.53
CA ALA A 27 -29.28 -10.97 29.44
C ALA A 27 -30.42 -11.82 30.05
N ARG A 28 -30.74 -12.98 29.46
CA ARG A 28 -31.78 -13.89 29.96
C ARG A 28 -31.32 -14.81 31.10
N ARG A 29 -30.03 -14.80 31.46
CA ARG A 29 -29.49 -15.64 32.55
C ARG A 29 -29.84 -15.03 33.92
N LYS A 30 -30.24 -15.87 34.88
CA LYS A 30 -30.65 -15.46 36.24
C LYS A 30 -29.49 -15.01 37.13
N ASP A 31 -28.29 -15.55 36.90
CA ASP A 31 -27.08 -15.30 37.71
C ASP A 31 -26.06 -14.46 36.92
N LEU A 32 -26.50 -13.32 36.38
CA LEU A 32 -25.63 -12.43 35.60
C LEU A 32 -25.02 -11.35 36.48
N ASN A 33 -23.72 -11.10 36.31
CA ASN A 33 -23.02 -10.00 36.96
C ASN A 33 -23.65 -8.65 36.59
N GLN A 34 -23.90 -7.81 37.59
CA GLN A 34 -24.56 -6.51 37.44
C GLN A 34 -23.86 -5.61 36.40
N THR A 35 -22.53 -5.66 36.34
CA THR A 35 -21.72 -4.88 35.38
C THR A 35 -22.02 -5.26 33.93
N ILE A 36 -22.19 -6.57 33.66
CA ILE A 36 -22.51 -7.09 32.33
C ILE A 36 -23.96 -6.76 31.97
N ALA A 37 -24.88 -6.84 32.94
CA ALA A 37 -26.26 -6.45 32.74
C ALA A 37 -26.38 -4.96 32.34
N ASP A 38 -25.62 -4.08 32.99
CA ASP A 38 -25.64 -2.65 32.68
C ASP A 38 -24.97 -2.35 31.33
N LEU A 39 -23.89 -3.06 30.97
CA LEU A 39 -23.31 -3.00 29.62
C LEU A 39 -24.34 -3.39 28.54
N ILE A 40 -25.09 -4.48 28.74
CA ILE A 40 -26.10 -4.92 27.77
C ILE A 40 -27.23 -3.90 27.67
N LYS A 41 -27.68 -3.29 28.77
CA LYS A 41 -28.68 -2.20 28.74
C LYS A 41 -28.21 -0.98 27.96
N VAL A 42 -26.93 -0.62 28.09
CA VAL A 42 -26.34 0.48 27.30
C VAL A 42 -26.31 0.13 25.82
N LEU A 43 -25.99 -1.12 25.47
CA LEU A 43 -26.01 -1.60 24.09
C LEU A 43 -27.43 -1.71 23.52
N GLU A 44 -28.42 -2.06 24.34
CA GLU A 44 -29.81 -2.24 23.91
C GLU A 44 -30.58 -0.93 23.69
N ARG A 45 -30.19 0.17 24.35
CA ARG A 45 -30.80 1.49 24.13
C ARG A 45 -30.34 2.04 22.77
N PRO A 46 -31.19 2.02 21.75
CA PRO A 46 -30.84 2.59 20.47
C PRO A 46 -31.12 4.08 20.59
N THR A 47 -30.16 4.88 21.05
CA THR A 47 -29.97 6.29 20.67
C THR A 47 -28.96 7.01 21.56
N LEU A 48 -28.19 7.89 20.90
CA LEU A 48 -27.32 8.93 21.44
C LEU A 48 -25.87 8.53 21.74
N VAL A 49 -25.13 8.10 20.71
CA VAL A 49 -23.84 8.76 20.46
C VAL A 49 -24.14 10.16 19.95
N ARG A 50 -24.66 11.00 20.85
CA ARG A 50 -24.67 12.45 20.72
C ARG A 50 -23.46 12.91 21.52
N SER A 51 -22.37 13.17 20.82
CA SER A 51 -21.23 13.89 21.36
C SER A 51 -21.70 15.29 21.81
N GLN A 52 -21.93 15.38 23.12
CA GLN A 52 -21.62 16.47 24.04
C GLN A 52 -21.59 17.92 23.48
N GLN A 53 -22.55 18.71 23.95
CA GLN A 53 -22.48 20.17 24.02
C GLN A 53 -22.53 20.53 25.52
N PRO A 54 -21.63 21.37 26.03
CA PRO A 54 -21.57 21.69 27.45
C PRO A 54 -22.70 22.64 27.85
N GLU A 55 -23.16 22.49 29.09
CA GLU A 55 -24.26 23.23 29.69
C GLU A 55 -24.01 24.74 29.78
N ALA A 56 -25.06 25.52 29.53
CA ALA A 56 -25.24 26.85 30.08
C ALA A 56 -26.72 27.07 30.37
N THR A 57 -27.01 27.27 31.65
CA THR A 57 -28.28 27.67 32.26
C THR A 57 -28.82 29.00 31.72
N ALA A 58 -30.14 29.09 31.46
CA ALA A 58 -31.02 30.17 31.94
C ALA A 58 -32.45 30.04 31.37
N ASN A 59 -33.44 30.06 32.26
CA ASN A 59 -34.85 30.29 31.96
C ASN A 59 -35.09 31.74 31.51
N ALA A 60 -35.97 31.96 30.52
CA ALA A 60 -37.09 32.91 30.55
C ALA A 60 -37.83 32.95 29.20
N ALA A 61 -39.15 33.08 29.28
CA ALA A 61 -40.11 33.13 28.20
C ALA A 61 -39.96 34.36 27.29
N SER A 62 -40.43 34.24 26.04
CA SER A 62 -41.55 35.03 25.46
C SER A 62 -41.47 35.07 23.92
N GLU A 63 -42.60 35.43 23.32
CA GLU A 63 -43.08 35.17 21.97
C GLU A 63 -42.46 36.02 20.85
N ASN A 64 -42.49 35.42 19.65
CA ASN A 64 -42.72 35.98 18.31
C ASN A 64 -42.37 37.46 18.03
N ALA A 65 -41.35 37.69 17.19
CA ALA A 65 -41.45 38.49 15.95
C ALA A 65 -40.07 38.61 15.27
N GLU A 66 -40.09 38.73 13.94
CA GLU A 66 -38.99 39.17 13.07
C GLU A 66 -38.04 38.08 12.52
N VAL A 67 -38.59 37.33 11.57
CA VAL A 67 -37.83 36.69 10.49
C VAL A 67 -37.58 37.74 9.40
N VAL A 68 -36.49 37.56 8.66
CA VAL A 68 -36.09 38.22 7.38
C VAL A 68 -34.94 39.25 7.50
N ALA A 69 -33.75 38.77 7.87
CA ALA A 69 -32.44 39.33 7.43
C ALA A 69 -31.20 38.54 7.92
N ALA A 70 -31.34 37.64 8.90
CA ALA A 70 -30.19 36.98 9.55
C ALA A 70 -29.81 35.58 8.98
N ASP A 71 -30.56 35.07 8.00
CA ASP A 71 -30.53 33.66 7.60
C ASP A 71 -29.34 33.32 6.69
N ALA A 72 -28.85 34.26 5.87
CA ALA A 72 -27.69 34.04 5.00
C ALA A 72 -26.38 33.91 5.80
N SER A 73 -26.20 34.75 6.83
CA SER A 73 -24.99 34.78 7.66
C SER A 73 -24.87 33.61 8.65
N ARG A 74 -25.99 33.00 9.07
CA ARG A 74 -25.98 31.81 9.93
C ARG A 74 -25.66 30.53 9.15
N GLN A 75 -26.13 30.44 7.90
CA GLN A 75 -25.82 29.31 7.03
C GLN A 75 -24.34 29.26 6.64
N GLU A 76 -23.74 30.40 6.29
CA GLU A 76 -22.31 30.48 5.96
C GLU A 76 -21.40 30.15 7.15
N ALA A 77 -21.75 30.60 8.36
CA ALA A 77 -21.00 30.28 9.58
C ALA A 77 -21.13 28.79 9.96
N SER A 78 -22.31 28.19 9.74
CA SER A 78 -22.56 26.76 9.94
C SER A 78 -21.79 25.90 8.93
N ASP A 79 -21.75 26.31 7.66
CA ASP A 79 -21.01 25.59 6.61
C ASP A 79 -19.49 25.70 6.77
N ALA A 80 -18.99 26.86 7.21
CA ALA A 80 -17.58 27.03 7.54
C ALA A 80 -17.17 26.14 8.73
N ALA A 81 -17.99 26.07 9.79
CA ALA A 81 -17.76 25.19 10.92
C ALA A 81 -17.80 23.71 10.50
N ALA A 82 -18.78 23.31 9.69
CA ALA A 82 -18.89 21.95 9.15
C ALA A 82 -17.68 21.57 8.28
N GLU A 83 -17.19 22.49 7.44
CA GLU A 83 -16.02 22.23 6.60
C GLU A 83 -14.72 22.13 7.40
N THR A 84 -14.62 22.86 8.51
CA THR A 84 -13.49 22.76 9.44
C THR A 84 -13.48 21.39 10.13
N VAL A 85 -14.66 20.88 10.52
CA VAL A 85 -14.81 19.52 11.07
C VAL A 85 -14.48 18.46 10.02
N ARG A 86 -14.95 18.60 8.77
CA ARG A 86 -14.59 17.69 7.66
C ARG A 86 -13.09 17.69 7.38
N ARG A 87 -12.44 18.85 7.38
CA ARG A 87 -10.96 18.95 7.24
C ARG A 87 -10.24 18.24 8.39
N ARG A 88 -10.70 18.44 9.63
CA ARG A 88 -10.13 17.78 10.80
C ARG A 88 -10.31 16.26 10.74
N LEU A 89 -11.50 15.79 10.39
CA LEU A 89 -11.76 14.36 10.19
C LEU A 89 -10.91 13.77 9.06
N ARG A 90 -10.79 14.45 7.91
CA ARG A 90 -9.88 14.01 6.83
C ARG A 90 -8.42 13.97 7.28
N SER A 91 -7.97 14.91 8.10
CA SER A 91 -6.60 14.91 8.63
C SER A 91 -6.34 13.75 9.60
N MET A 92 -7.32 13.41 10.43
CA MET A 92 -7.26 12.27 11.36
C MET A 92 -7.32 10.94 10.60
N MET A 93 -8.25 10.80 9.65
CA MET A 93 -8.35 9.61 8.79
C MET A 93 -7.09 9.39 7.96
N ARG A 94 -6.43 10.46 7.50
CA ARG A 94 -5.16 10.35 6.77
C ARG A 94 -3.99 9.94 7.67
N ALA A 95 -4.02 10.29 8.96
CA ALA A 95 -3.04 9.85 9.95
C ALA A 95 -3.27 8.38 10.39
N GLU A 96 -4.52 7.91 10.39
CA GLU A 96 -4.90 6.54 10.76
C GLU A 96 -4.89 5.54 9.59
N SER A 97 -4.79 6.03 8.35
CA SER A 97 -4.69 5.20 7.13
C SER A 97 -3.40 4.34 7.04
N GLY A 98 -2.56 4.34 8.09
CA GLY A 98 -1.45 3.39 8.24
C GLY A 98 -1.88 1.94 8.54
N THR A 99 -3.16 1.71 8.85
CA THR A 99 -3.72 0.36 9.05
C THR A 99 -5.09 0.25 8.40
N ALA A 100 -5.11 0.18 7.07
CA ALA A 100 -6.32 -0.11 6.31
C ALA A 100 -6.78 -1.56 6.56
N ILE A 101 -7.66 -1.75 7.54
CA ILE A 101 -8.52 -2.94 7.63
C ILE A 101 -9.78 -2.64 6.81
N GLY A 102 -9.64 -2.72 5.49
CA GLY A 102 -10.76 -2.72 4.53
C GLY A 102 -11.04 -4.14 4.01
N PRO A 103 -12.24 -4.41 3.46
CA PRO A 103 -12.63 -5.74 3.03
C PRO A 103 -11.76 -6.19 1.84
N PHE A 104 -10.93 -7.23 2.04
CA PHE A 104 -10.32 -8.20 1.10
C PHE A 104 -10.02 -7.83 -0.37
N VAL A 105 -9.94 -6.55 -0.77
CA VAL A 105 -9.37 -6.15 -2.06
C VAL A 105 -7.87 -6.22 -1.90
N GLU A 106 -7.36 -7.44 -2.03
CA GLU A 106 -5.94 -7.69 -2.12
C GLU A 106 -5.34 -6.78 -3.21
N PRO A 107 -4.22 -6.07 -2.94
CA PRO A 107 -3.64 -5.16 -3.94
C PRO A 107 -3.44 -5.90 -5.26
N GLN A 108 -4.02 -5.40 -6.36
CA GLN A 108 -3.94 -6.06 -7.67
C GLN A 108 -2.49 -6.36 -8.07
N THR A 109 -1.54 -5.53 -7.62
CA THR A 109 -0.11 -5.73 -7.76
C THR A 109 0.36 -7.05 -7.16
N TYR A 110 -0.08 -7.40 -5.94
CA TYR A 110 0.27 -8.67 -5.31
C TYR A 110 -0.28 -9.86 -6.09
N VAL A 111 -1.53 -9.80 -6.54
CA VAL A 111 -2.17 -10.90 -7.29
C VAL A 111 -1.36 -11.20 -8.57
N LYS A 112 -1.01 -10.16 -9.33
CA LYS A 112 -0.17 -10.29 -10.54
C LYS A 112 1.21 -10.85 -10.22
N LEU A 113 1.88 -10.34 -9.19
CA LEU A 113 3.20 -10.82 -8.78
C LEU A 113 3.16 -12.27 -8.31
N ARG A 114 2.11 -12.65 -7.57
CA ARG A 114 1.90 -14.03 -7.12
C ARG A 114 1.70 -14.97 -8.30
N GLU A 115 0.78 -14.65 -9.21
CA GLU A 115 0.48 -15.50 -10.36
C GLU A 115 1.71 -15.68 -11.25
N THR A 116 2.42 -14.59 -11.54
CA THR A 116 3.66 -14.65 -12.33
C THR A 116 4.79 -15.39 -11.63
N ALA A 117 4.96 -15.23 -10.31
CA ALA A 117 5.96 -15.99 -9.54
C ALA A 117 5.66 -17.50 -9.54
N LEU A 118 4.39 -17.88 -9.36
CA LEU A 118 3.97 -19.28 -9.33
C LEU A 118 4.05 -19.96 -10.71
N THR A 119 4.13 -19.22 -11.82
CA THR A 119 4.35 -19.81 -13.14
C THR A 119 5.73 -20.45 -13.31
N GLY A 120 6.71 -20.10 -12.47
CA GLY A 120 8.10 -20.53 -12.61
C GLY A 120 8.87 -19.85 -13.75
N ASN A 121 8.23 -18.99 -14.53
CA ASN A 121 8.90 -18.20 -15.57
C ASN A 121 9.39 -16.86 -15.01
N ALA A 122 10.70 -16.78 -14.77
CA ALA A 122 11.35 -15.58 -14.24
C ALA A 122 11.10 -14.32 -15.09
N ALA A 123 10.95 -14.45 -16.42
CA ALA A 123 10.73 -13.29 -17.30
C ALA A 123 9.36 -12.64 -17.06
N PHE A 124 8.30 -13.43 -16.83
CA PHE A 124 6.97 -12.89 -16.54
C PHE A 124 6.95 -12.18 -15.19
N PHE A 125 7.59 -12.77 -14.18
CA PHE A 125 7.73 -12.12 -12.88
C PHE A 125 8.55 -10.82 -12.99
N GLN A 126 9.66 -10.82 -13.74
CA GLN A 126 10.50 -9.64 -13.94
C GLN A 126 9.74 -8.50 -14.65
N THR A 127 8.89 -8.80 -15.63
CA THR A 127 8.03 -7.80 -16.27
C THR A 127 7.01 -7.24 -15.29
N ALA A 128 6.29 -8.11 -14.56
CA ALA A 128 5.32 -7.65 -13.56
C ALA A 128 5.98 -6.84 -12.43
N LEU A 129 7.19 -7.19 -12.03
CA LEU A 129 7.99 -6.45 -11.04
C LEU A 129 8.45 -5.10 -11.59
N ALA A 130 8.91 -5.05 -12.84
CA ALA A 130 9.28 -3.81 -13.51
C ALA A 130 8.10 -2.84 -13.59
N ASP A 131 6.93 -3.33 -13.96
CA ASP A 131 5.69 -2.56 -14.04
C ASP A 131 5.24 -2.08 -12.64
N ALA A 132 5.31 -2.95 -11.63
CA ALA A 132 4.92 -2.61 -10.26
C ALA A 132 5.83 -1.55 -9.61
N LEU A 133 7.13 -1.61 -9.88
CA LEU A 133 8.12 -0.67 -9.35
C LEU A 133 8.34 0.56 -10.25
N GLU A 134 7.78 0.57 -11.46
CA GLU A 134 8.05 1.55 -12.52
C GLU A 134 9.56 1.69 -12.82
N VAL A 135 10.24 0.55 -12.96
CA VAL A 135 11.66 0.48 -13.31
C VAL A 135 11.85 -0.23 -14.65
N ASP A 136 13.04 -0.14 -15.21
CA ASP A 136 13.35 -0.82 -16.46
C ASP A 136 13.52 -2.33 -16.24
N PHE A 137 13.20 -3.12 -17.28
CA PHE A 137 13.28 -4.58 -17.23
C PHE A 137 14.67 -5.10 -16.87
N SER A 138 15.75 -4.42 -17.29
CA SER A 138 17.11 -4.86 -16.95
C SER A 138 17.38 -4.75 -15.45
N THR A 139 16.90 -3.68 -14.83
CA THR A 139 17.00 -3.48 -13.38
C THR A 139 16.16 -4.52 -12.63
N ALA A 140 14.90 -4.76 -13.03
CA ALA A 140 14.08 -5.83 -12.43
C ALA A 140 14.72 -7.22 -12.56
N ARG A 141 15.38 -7.51 -13.68
CA ARG A 141 16.16 -8.73 -13.87
C ARG A 141 17.35 -8.81 -12.93
N THR A 142 18.11 -7.72 -12.74
CA THR A 142 19.24 -7.72 -11.80
C THR A 142 18.82 -7.98 -10.35
N LEU A 143 17.62 -7.53 -9.94
CA LEU A 143 17.08 -7.75 -8.59
C LEU A 143 16.67 -9.20 -8.32
N THR A 144 16.43 -10.00 -9.37
CA THR A 144 15.87 -11.36 -9.28
C THR A 144 16.87 -12.45 -9.68
N VAL A 145 17.90 -12.12 -10.46
CA VAL A 145 18.94 -13.08 -10.89
C VAL A 145 20.02 -13.24 -9.82
N SER A 146 20.22 -12.25 -8.95
CA SER A 146 21.20 -12.35 -7.87
C SER A 146 20.87 -13.51 -6.95
N HIS A 147 21.86 -14.33 -6.59
CA HIS A 147 21.72 -15.41 -5.59
C HIS A 147 21.28 -14.93 -4.20
N ASN A 148 21.26 -13.62 -3.98
CA ASN A 148 20.76 -13.00 -2.76
C ASN A 148 19.39 -12.38 -3.02
N TYR A 149 18.38 -12.78 -2.25
CA TYR A 149 17.03 -12.21 -2.31
C TYR A 149 16.90 -10.85 -1.60
N THR A 150 17.97 -10.28 -1.02
CA THR A 150 17.95 -8.97 -0.35
C THR A 150 17.45 -7.81 -1.23
N PRO A 151 17.87 -7.68 -2.51
CA PRO A 151 17.35 -6.63 -3.38
C PRO A 151 15.86 -6.82 -3.68
N LEU A 152 15.42 -8.06 -3.89
CA LEU A 152 14.00 -8.39 -4.01
C LEU A 152 13.23 -8.04 -2.74
N LEU A 153 13.78 -8.35 -1.57
CA LEU A 153 13.16 -8.06 -0.28
C LEU A 153 12.91 -6.55 -0.11
N ALA A 154 13.88 -5.71 -0.50
CA ALA A 154 13.70 -4.26 -0.54
C ALA A 154 12.64 -3.82 -1.55
N ALA A 155 12.58 -4.44 -2.73
CA ALA A 155 11.52 -4.16 -3.71
C ALA A 155 10.12 -4.50 -3.15
N LEU A 156 9.94 -5.68 -2.55
CA LEU A 156 8.66 -6.12 -1.97
C LEU A 156 8.24 -5.22 -0.80
N ARG A 157 9.21 -4.76 0.00
CA ARG A 157 8.98 -3.83 1.11
C ARG A 157 8.58 -2.43 0.62
N ALA A 158 9.16 -1.96 -0.49
CA ALA A 158 8.77 -0.69 -1.11
C ALA A 158 7.34 -0.74 -1.69
N LEU A 159 6.88 -1.92 -2.12
CA LEU A 159 5.50 -2.19 -2.55
C LEU A 159 4.52 -2.38 -1.39
N ASP A 160 4.97 -2.23 -0.15
CA ASP A 160 4.15 -2.31 1.06
C ASP A 160 3.44 -3.66 1.25
N LEU A 161 4.09 -4.74 0.79
CA LEU A 161 3.56 -6.09 0.94
C LEU A 161 3.71 -6.56 2.41
N SER A 162 2.73 -7.31 2.89
CA SER A 162 2.82 -7.96 4.20
C SER A 162 3.86 -9.08 4.19
N GLU A 163 4.34 -9.46 5.39
CA GLU A 163 5.36 -10.51 5.59
C GLU A 163 5.01 -11.81 4.86
N ASP A 164 3.77 -12.28 5.03
CA ASP A 164 3.29 -13.55 4.45
C ASP A 164 3.30 -13.51 2.91
N LYS A 165 2.91 -12.37 2.34
CA LYS A 165 2.85 -12.14 0.90
C LYS A 165 4.23 -12.06 0.28
N ALA A 166 5.13 -11.33 0.94
CA ALA A 166 6.52 -11.21 0.52
C ALA A 166 7.25 -12.55 0.61
N PHE A 167 6.98 -13.33 1.66
CA PHE A 167 7.52 -14.67 1.82
C PHE A 167 7.08 -15.60 0.68
N LEU A 168 5.77 -15.66 0.39
CA LEU A 168 5.24 -16.52 -0.68
C LEU A 168 5.91 -16.23 -2.02
N ILE A 169 5.99 -14.94 -2.41
CA ILE A 169 6.64 -14.54 -3.66
C ILE A 169 8.12 -14.93 -3.66
N THR A 170 8.83 -14.69 -2.56
CA THR A 170 10.27 -15.00 -2.45
C THR A 170 10.52 -16.51 -2.53
N ALA A 171 9.70 -17.32 -1.85
CA ALA A 171 9.81 -18.78 -1.87
C ALA A 171 9.50 -19.37 -3.25
N ALA A 172 8.57 -18.77 -4.00
CA ALA A 172 8.27 -19.19 -5.37
C ALA A 172 9.44 -18.93 -6.35
N ILE A 173 10.18 -17.82 -6.15
CA ILE A 173 11.30 -17.44 -7.01
C ILE A 173 12.60 -18.17 -6.61
N TYR A 174 12.81 -18.36 -5.31
CA TYR A 174 14.02 -18.96 -4.74
C TYR A 174 13.68 -20.20 -3.90
N PRO A 175 13.21 -21.31 -4.52
CA PRO A 175 12.77 -22.49 -3.78
C PRO A 175 13.93 -23.15 -3.01
N THR A 176 15.17 -22.98 -3.45
CA THR A 176 16.36 -23.57 -2.81
C THR A 176 16.81 -22.82 -1.56
N GLU A 177 16.36 -21.59 -1.33
CA GLU A 177 16.79 -20.76 -0.20
C GLU A 177 16.03 -21.08 1.10
N PHE A 178 14.96 -21.87 1.04
CA PHE A 178 14.10 -22.20 2.18
C PHE A 178 13.97 -23.71 2.48
N PRO A 179 15.07 -24.45 2.67
CA PRO A 179 15.01 -25.88 2.93
C PRO A 179 14.56 -26.22 4.37
N HIS A 180 14.74 -25.31 5.33
CA HIS A 180 14.47 -25.56 6.75
C HIS A 180 13.77 -24.37 7.44
N PRO A 181 13.00 -24.61 8.53
CA PRO A 181 12.24 -23.56 9.23
C PRO A 181 13.09 -22.37 9.73
N GLN A 182 14.37 -22.60 10.03
CA GLN A 182 15.28 -21.53 10.45
C GLN A 182 15.52 -20.50 9.33
N ALA A 183 15.49 -20.90 8.05
CA ALA A 183 15.66 -19.97 6.93
C ALA A 183 14.44 -19.04 6.80
N ILE A 184 13.25 -19.58 7.03
CA ILE A 184 12.00 -18.81 7.08
C ILE A 184 12.06 -17.79 8.22
N ARG A 185 12.51 -18.19 9.41
CA ARG A 185 12.70 -17.27 10.54
C ARG A 185 13.66 -16.14 10.21
N ILE A 186 14.83 -16.45 9.63
CA ILE A 186 15.83 -15.46 9.24
C ILE A 186 15.25 -14.48 8.21
N PHE A 187 14.45 -14.97 7.25
CA PHE A 187 13.76 -14.12 6.29
C PHE A 187 12.79 -13.15 6.96
N LEU A 188 11.93 -13.64 7.86
CA LEU A 188 10.96 -12.80 8.57
C LEU A 188 11.67 -11.74 9.44
N ASP A 189 12.73 -12.14 10.16
CA ASP A 189 13.52 -11.22 10.98
C ASP A 189 14.16 -10.12 10.10
N ARG A 190 14.72 -10.47 8.94
CA ARG A 190 15.26 -9.50 7.97
C ARG A 190 14.18 -8.58 7.39
N TYR A 191 12.99 -9.12 7.11
CA TYR A 191 11.87 -8.33 6.58
C TYR A 191 11.36 -7.29 7.58
N ARG A 192 11.32 -7.66 8.86
CA ARG A 192 10.93 -6.75 9.94
C ARG A 192 11.96 -5.65 10.19
N LEU A 193 13.24 -6.00 10.12
CA LEU A 193 14.33 -5.03 10.25
C LEU A 193 14.41 -4.05 9.08
N LEU A 194 13.88 -4.44 7.90
CA LEU A 194 13.86 -3.55 6.76
C LEU A 194 12.71 -2.53 6.86
N HIS A 195 13.06 -1.30 7.24
CA HIS A 195 12.13 -0.19 7.25
C HIS A 195 11.66 0.17 5.85
N ARG A 196 10.37 0.52 5.73
CA ARG A 196 9.74 0.93 4.48
C ARG A 196 10.43 2.13 3.84
N ASP A 197 10.88 3.09 4.65
CA ASP A 197 11.55 4.30 4.15
C ASP A 197 12.89 3.98 3.49
N ALA A 198 13.70 3.11 4.13
CA ALA A 198 14.95 2.64 3.56
C ALA A 198 14.75 1.84 2.26
N ALA A 199 13.64 1.11 2.15
CA ALA A 199 13.26 0.42 0.92
C ALA A 199 12.85 1.39 -0.19
N LEU A 200 12.10 2.45 0.14
CA LEU A 200 11.74 3.51 -0.80
C LEU A 200 12.96 4.29 -1.29
N ASP A 201 13.94 4.54 -0.43
CA ASP A 201 15.20 5.20 -0.85
C ASP A 201 16.00 4.36 -1.84
N ARG A 202 16.03 3.03 -1.66
CA ARG A 202 16.62 2.11 -2.65
C ARG A 202 15.86 2.14 -3.97
N LEU A 203 14.52 2.16 -3.91
CA LEU A 203 13.68 2.28 -5.11
C LEU A 203 13.94 3.59 -5.85
N ARG A 204 14.11 4.72 -5.14
CA ARG A 204 14.50 6.00 -5.74
C ARG A 204 15.85 5.91 -6.43
N GLY A 205 16.83 5.25 -5.82
CA GLY A 205 18.14 4.98 -6.44
C GLY A 205 18.00 4.20 -7.76
N TRP A 206 17.22 3.12 -7.76
CA TRP A 206 16.98 2.34 -8.97
C TRP A 206 16.25 3.14 -10.05
N LYS A 207 15.23 3.93 -9.70
CA LYS A 207 14.55 4.83 -10.65
C LYS A 207 15.50 5.89 -11.20
N ALA A 208 16.41 6.44 -10.39
CA ALA A 208 17.41 7.38 -10.87
C ALA A 208 18.41 6.71 -11.84
N ASP A 209 18.79 5.45 -11.58
CA ASP A 209 19.63 4.68 -12.49
C ASP A 209 18.93 4.40 -13.83
N THR A 210 17.62 4.15 -13.82
CA THR A 210 16.85 3.92 -15.06
C THR A 210 16.80 5.18 -15.91
N VAL A 211 16.51 6.33 -15.29
CA VAL A 211 16.52 7.64 -15.95
C VAL A 211 17.91 7.97 -16.47
N SER A 212 18.96 7.73 -15.68
CA SER A 212 20.34 7.94 -16.08
C SER A 212 20.74 7.09 -17.29
N LYS A 213 20.31 5.82 -17.34
CA LYS A 213 20.53 4.93 -18.50
C LYS A 213 19.81 5.44 -19.75
N ILE A 214 18.61 6.00 -19.63
CA ILE A 214 17.87 6.62 -20.74
C ILE A 214 18.61 7.87 -21.24
N VAL A 215 19.03 8.74 -20.33
CA VAL A 215 19.76 9.99 -20.65
C VAL A 215 21.16 9.73 -21.21
N ARG A 216 21.80 8.61 -20.85
CA ARG A 216 23.07 8.12 -21.45
C ARG A 216 22.87 7.40 -22.78
N LYS A 217 21.64 7.20 -23.23
CA LYS A 217 21.34 6.59 -24.53
C LYS A 217 21.08 7.58 -25.70
N PRO A 218 21.73 8.76 -25.82
CA PRO A 218 21.78 9.47 -27.09
C PRO A 218 23.00 8.92 -27.86
N GLY A 219 22.75 8.21 -28.95
CA GLY A 219 23.82 7.74 -29.83
C GLY A 219 24.04 6.23 -29.85
N ARG A 220 22.98 5.45 -30.11
CA ARG A 220 23.19 4.38 -31.08
C ARG A 220 23.36 5.06 -32.43
N VAL A 221 24.63 5.36 -32.72
CA VAL A 221 25.25 5.59 -34.02
C VAL A 221 24.29 5.25 -35.16
N ALA A 222 23.87 6.26 -35.92
CA ALA A 222 23.29 6.07 -37.23
C ALA A 222 24.28 5.21 -38.03
N ALA A 223 23.93 3.94 -38.25
CA ALA A 223 24.79 2.94 -38.88
C ALA A 223 25.00 3.15 -40.39
N ASN A 224 24.56 4.29 -40.94
CA ASN A 224 24.75 4.68 -42.33
C ASN A 224 25.37 6.08 -42.41
N ALA A 225 26.57 6.24 -41.85
CA ALA A 225 27.46 7.31 -42.30
C ALA A 225 28.27 6.72 -43.46
N ASP A 226 27.81 6.98 -44.68
CA ASP A 226 28.47 6.62 -45.93
C ASP A 226 29.98 6.90 -45.86
N LEU A 227 30.78 5.84 -45.93
CA LEU A 227 32.17 5.93 -46.38
C LEU A 227 32.14 6.25 -47.88
N ARG A 228 31.91 7.53 -48.21
CA ARG A 228 32.21 8.07 -49.54
C ARG A 228 33.73 8.00 -49.71
N LYS A 229 34.20 6.93 -50.32
CA LYS A 229 35.57 6.77 -50.82
C LYS A 229 35.77 7.75 -51.98
N PRO A 230 36.63 8.79 -51.88
CA PRO A 230 37.01 9.55 -53.05
C PRO A 230 38.09 8.74 -53.78
N ASN A 231 37.69 7.89 -54.73
CA ASN A 231 38.66 7.27 -55.62
C ASN A 231 38.97 8.27 -56.74
N SER A 232 40.03 9.05 -56.52
CA SER A 232 40.70 9.82 -57.57
C SER A 232 41.35 8.82 -58.54
N ALA A 233 40.65 8.52 -59.62
CA ALA A 233 41.19 7.79 -60.76
C ALA A 233 40.67 8.44 -62.03
N ASP A 234 41.18 9.63 -62.31
CA ASP A 234 41.31 10.10 -63.67
C ASP A 234 42.55 10.98 -63.76
N ILE A 235 43.15 11.05 -64.94
CA ILE A 235 44.44 11.69 -65.28
C ILE A 235 45.68 10.81 -65.05
N THR A 236 45.80 9.74 -65.83
CA THR A 236 47.08 9.45 -66.51
C THR A 236 46.84 9.44 -68.01
N ALA A 237 46.75 10.64 -68.58
CA ALA A 237 46.89 10.83 -70.01
C ALA A 237 48.37 10.59 -70.38
N THR A 238 48.58 9.58 -71.22
CA THR A 238 49.87 9.27 -71.85
C THR A 238 50.17 10.30 -72.94
N PRO A 239 51.41 10.83 -73.04
CA PRO A 239 51.89 11.38 -74.31
C PRO A 239 52.83 10.36 -74.97
N LYS A 240 52.38 9.83 -76.11
CA LYS A 240 53.15 9.00 -77.04
C LYS A 240 53.55 9.87 -78.23
N ALA A 241 54.85 10.19 -78.38
CA ALA A 241 55.56 10.64 -79.59
C ALA A 241 56.88 11.33 -79.14
N ARG A 242 58.07 11.19 -79.74
CA ARG A 242 58.55 10.65 -81.02
C ARG A 242 60.08 10.51 -80.88
N ARG A 243 60.68 9.38 -81.29
CA ARG A 243 62.14 9.24 -81.44
C ARG A 243 62.60 9.92 -82.76
N VAL A 244 63.82 10.47 -82.68
CA VAL A 244 64.69 10.96 -83.75
C VAL A 244 65.00 9.86 -84.75
#